data_AF-A0A3N2RPQ3-F1
#
_entry.id   AF-A0A3N2RPQ3-F1
#
_cell.length_a   1.000
_cell.length_b   1.000
_cell.length_c   1.000
_cell.angle_alpha   90.00
_cell.angle_beta   90.00
_cell.angle_gamma   90.00
#
_symmetry.space_group_name_H-M   'P 1'
#
loop_
_entity.id
_entity.type
_entity.pdbx_description
1 polymer ?
#
loop_
_entity_poly.entity_id
_entity_poly.type
_entity_poly.pdbx_seq_one_letter_code
_entity_poly.pdbx_strand_id
1 'polypeptide(L)'
;MADDDADAATPQDYSREIEDARFLFAWCLIRYGQVSQAQAHAQAREFYPDQAPGREYERALLFHDESWHWAMLRIVGDAYWIHRPELAEAPPEYYAEDHARCLARGESIALLDEDEYLGALAHARHLFAWTLVQHGDCAPDRARERALEQYPYRVRHHPGRFAVDDARDAWVDAMLAIHQGEYWRRPEWREPPQAYWAESQAFASAGAVRLPAAES
;
A
#
# COMPACT_ATOMS: atom_id res chain seq x y z
N MET A 1 -31.25 -33.90 17.21
CA MET A 1 -31.11 -34.27 15.80
C MET A 1 -31.54 -33.05 15.01
N ALA A 2 -30.63 -32.55 14.17
CA ALA A 2 -30.72 -31.34 13.33
C ALA A 2 -30.72 -29.99 14.09
N ASP A 3 -29.55 -29.36 14.11
CA ASP A 3 -29.34 -28.04 13.51
C ASP A 3 -27.86 -27.99 13.10
N ASP A 4 -27.63 -28.53 11.91
CA ASP A 4 -26.34 -28.58 11.21
C ASP A 4 -26.46 -27.59 10.04
N ASP A 5 -26.67 -26.31 10.36
CA ASP A 5 -26.48 -25.19 9.44
C ASP A 5 -25.14 -24.53 9.81
N ALA A 6 -24.06 -25.29 9.58
CA ALA A 6 -22.78 -24.68 9.30
C ALA A 6 -23.00 -23.84 8.03
N ASP A 7 -23.08 -22.52 8.21
CA ASP A 7 -23.05 -21.49 7.18
C ASP A 7 -22.05 -21.91 6.09
N ALA A 8 -22.56 -22.53 5.03
CA ALA A 8 -21.76 -22.96 3.90
C ALA A 8 -21.40 -21.69 3.15
N ALA A 9 -20.32 -21.03 3.62
CA ALA A 9 -19.74 -19.86 3.01
C ALA A 9 -19.75 -20.05 1.50
N THR A 10 -20.49 -19.19 0.81
CA THR A 10 -20.53 -19.19 -0.66
C THR A 10 -19.08 -19.10 -1.14
N PRO A 11 -18.63 -19.97 -2.07
CA PRO A 11 -17.27 -19.89 -2.58
C PRO A 11 -17.02 -18.49 -3.11
N GLN A 12 -16.03 -17.80 -2.53
CA GLN A 12 -15.66 -16.47 -3.01
C GLN A 12 -15.24 -16.58 -4.49
N ASP A 13 -15.81 -15.73 -5.34
CA ASP A 13 -15.42 -15.64 -6.74
C ASP A 13 -14.20 -14.73 -6.86
N TYR A 14 -13.05 -15.32 -7.22
CA TYR A 14 -11.79 -14.63 -7.43
C TYR A 14 -11.44 -14.48 -8.91
N SER A 15 -12.40 -14.74 -9.82
CA SER A 15 -12.14 -14.75 -11.26
C SER A 15 -11.56 -13.42 -11.75
N ARG A 16 -11.94 -12.32 -11.10
CA ARG A 16 -11.47 -10.98 -11.44
C ARG A 16 -10.02 -10.75 -11.02
N GLU A 17 -9.67 -11.10 -9.79
CA GLU A 17 -8.32 -11.00 -9.24
C GLU A 17 -7.36 -11.89 -10.03
N ILE A 18 -7.82 -13.06 -10.46
CA ILE A 18 -7.07 -13.96 -11.35
C ILE A 18 -6.79 -13.29 -12.70
N GLU A 19 -7.78 -12.66 -13.31
CA GLU A 19 -7.60 -11.95 -14.58
C GLU A 19 -6.66 -10.76 -14.45
N ASP A 20 -6.72 -10.03 -13.33
CA ASP A 20 -5.82 -8.90 -13.05
C ASP A 20 -4.39 -9.39 -12.82
N ALA A 21 -4.22 -10.47 -12.05
CA ALA A 21 -2.91 -11.09 -11.83
C ALA A 21 -2.28 -11.61 -13.13
N ARG A 22 -3.07 -12.29 -13.98
CA ARG A 22 -2.62 -12.75 -15.31
C ARG A 22 -2.13 -11.59 -16.17
N PHE A 23 -2.91 -10.52 -16.19
CA PHE A 23 -2.61 -9.36 -17.01
C PHE A 23 -1.30 -8.71 -16.58
N LEU A 24 -1.14 -8.44 -15.28
CA LEU A 24 0.06 -7.81 -14.72
C LEU A 24 1.29 -8.70 -14.83
N PHE A 25 1.15 -10.00 -14.59
CA PHE A 25 2.24 -10.95 -14.78
C PHE A 25 2.69 -11.01 -16.25
N ALA A 26 1.75 -11.11 -17.20
CA ALA A 26 2.07 -11.08 -18.62
C ALA A 26 2.74 -9.76 -19.03
N TRP A 27 2.25 -8.62 -18.52
CA TRP A 27 2.87 -7.32 -18.74
C TRP A 27 4.32 -7.28 -18.27
N CYS A 28 4.61 -7.83 -17.08
CA CYS A 28 5.98 -7.94 -16.56
C CYS A 28 6.86 -8.82 -17.45
N LEU A 29 6.37 -9.98 -17.91
CA LEU A 29 7.11 -10.87 -18.81
C LEU A 29 7.44 -10.20 -20.14
N ILE A 30 6.53 -9.40 -20.70
CA ILE A 30 6.77 -8.66 -21.94
C ILE A 30 7.83 -7.58 -21.71
N ARG A 31 7.65 -6.77 -20.66
CA ARG A 31 8.46 -5.56 -20.44
C ARG A 31 9.86 -5.86 -19.90
N TYR A 32 9.97 -6.79 -18.96
CA TYR A 32 11.23 -7.10 -18.27
C TYR A 32 11.83 -8.44 -18.71
N GLY A 33 10.99 -9.39 -19.11
CA GLY A 33 11.43 -10.70 -19.61
C GLY A 33 11.67 -10.77 -21.12
N GLN A 34 11.30 -9.71 -21.86
CA GLN A 34 11.36 -9.66 -23.33
C GLN A 34 10.61 -10.82 -24.01
N VAL A 35 9.60 -11.36 -23.35
CA VAL A 35 8.77 -12.46 -23.84
C VAL A 35 7.74 -11.91 -24.83
N SER A 36 7.48 -12.61 -25.93
CA SER A 36 6.44 -12.16 -26.87
C SER A 36 5.05 -12.14 -26.21
N GLN A 37 4.17 -11.23 -26.63
CA GLN A 37 2.84 -11.10 -26.05
C GLN A 37 2.06 -12.42 -26.00
N ALA A 38 2.07 -13.20 -27.08
CA ALA A 38 1.37 -14.49 -27.13
C ALA A 38 1.92 -15.49 -26.10
N GLN A 39 3.25 -15.56 -25.95
CA GLN A 39 3.91 -16.43 -24.97
C GLN A 39 3.67 -15.95 -23.54
N ALA A 40 3.67 -14.64 -23.30
CA ALA A 40 3.42 -14.06 -21.98
C ALA A 40 2.00 -14.36 -21.49
N HIS A 41 1.00 -14.21 -22.37
CA HIS A 41 -0.39 -14.60 -22.04
C HIS A 41 -0.53 -16.10 -21.79
N ALA A 42 0.13 -16.94 -22.58
CA ALA A 42 0.10 -18.39 -22.36
C ALA A 42 0.71 -18.76 -21.00
N GLN A 43 1.88 -18.21 -20.67
CA GLN A 43 2.54 -18.42 -19.38
C GLN A 43 1.71 -17.88 -18.20
N ALA A 44 1.07 -16.72 -18.36
CA ALA A 44 0.20 -16.17 -17.32
C ALA A 44 -1.01 -17.08 -17.04
N ARG A 45 -1.64 -17.64 -18.08
CA ARG A 45 -2.76 -18.59 -17.91
C ARG A 45 -2.33 -19.91 -17.28
N GLU A 46 -1.10 -20.36 -17.57
CA GLU A 46 -0.52 -21.55 -16.95
C GLU A 46 -0.23 -21.30 -15.46
N PHE A 47 0.36 -20.15 -15.13
CA PHE A 47 0.73 -19.81 -13.76
C PHE A 47 -0.48 -19.47 -12.87
N TYR A 48 -1.44 -18.72 -13.41
CA TYR A 48 -2.72 -18.40 -12.77
C TYR A 48 -3.84 -19.17 -13.50
N PRO A 49 -4.14 -20.43 -13.16
CA PRO A 49 -5.19 -21.22 -13.84
C PRO A 49 -6.60 -20.68 -13.54
N ASP A 50 -7.62 -21.09 -14.31
CA ASP A 50 -9.02 -20.66 -14.08
C ASP A 50 -9.55 -21.22 -12.75
N GLN A 51 -10.47 -20.52 -12.08
CA GLN A 51 -11.05 -20.99 -10.82
C GLN A 51 -11.80 -22.31 -11.05
N ALA A 52 -11.48 -23.31 -10.22
CA ALA A 52 -12.11 -24.62 -10.22
C ALA A 52 -12.81 -24.85 -8.88
N PRO A 53 -14.02 -25.43 -8.86
CA PRO A 53 -14.74 -25.72 -7.61
C PRO A 53 -13.91 -26.57 -6.64
N GLY A 54 -13.83 -26.15 -5.37
CA GLY A 54 -13.14 -26.87 -4.29
C GLY A 54 -11.64 -26.59 -4.16
N ARG A 55 -11.10 -25.60 -4.88
CA ARG A 55 -9.69 -25.14 -4.81
C ARG A 55 -9.56 -23.64 -4.57
N GLU A 56 -10.51 -23.07 -3.86
CA GLU A 56 -10.57 -21.64 -3.56
C GLU A 56 -9.42 -21.22 -2.62
N TYR A 57 -9.05 -22.09 -1.67
CA TYR A 57 -8.00 -21.83 -0.66
C TYR A 57 -6.56 -21.84 -1.22
N GLU A 58 -6.29 -22.62 -2.28
CA GLU A 58 -4.96 -22.65 -2.95
C GLU A 58 -4.60 -21.28 -3.54
N ARG A 59 -5.58 -20.37 -3.66
CA ARG A 59 -5.47 -19.11 -4.39
C ARG A 59 -5.38 -17.89 -3.49
N ALA A 60 -5.91 -17.93 -2.27
CA ALA A 60 -5.64 -16.91 -1.26
C ALA A 60 -4.11 -16.69 -1.08
N LEU A 61 -3.32 -17.77 -1.14
CA LEU A 61 -1.86 -17.74 -1.08
C LEU A 61 -1.18 -17.12 -2.32
N LEU A 62 -1.75 -17.29 -3.53
CA LEU A 62 -1.22 -16.68 -4.75
C LEU A 62 -1.45 -15.16 -4.81
N PHE A 63 -2.43 -14.64 -4.06
CA PHE A 63 -2.76 -13.21 -4.00
C PHE A 63 -1.99 -12.44 -2.92
N HIS A 64 -1.39 -13.12 -1.94
CA HIS A 64 -0.62 -12.46 -0.89
C HIS A 64 0.73 -11.93 -1.39
N ASP A 65 1.26 -12.50 -2.48
CA ASP A 65 2.48 -12.04 -3.14
C ASP A 65 2.12 -11.37 -4.48
N GLU A 66 2.49 -10.09 -4.66
CA GLU A 66 2.14 -9.29 -5.84
C GLU A 66 2.60 -9.98 -7.15
N SER A 67 1.82 -9.87 -8.24
CA SER A 67 2.17 -10.42 -9.57
C SER A 67 3.56 -9.99 -10.07
N TRP A 68 4.02 -8.82 -9.62
CA TRP A 68 5.40 -8.36 -9.77
C TRP A 68 6.42 -9.37 -9.23
N HIS A 69 6.25 -9.82 -7.97
CA HIS A 69 7.17 -10.73 -7.30
C HIS A 69 7.33 -12.04 -8.07
N TRP A 70 6.19 -12.64 -8.46
CA TRP A 70 6.19 -13.88 -9.24
C TRP A 70 6.85 -13.69 -10.61
N ALA A 71 6.61 -12.56 -11.28
CA ALA A 71 7.25 -12.28 -12.55
C ALA A 71 8.77 -12.11 -12.38
N MET A 72 9.23 -11.42 -11.34
CA MET A 72 10.66 -11.24 -11.07
C MET A 72 11.34 -12.57 -10.72
N LEU A 73 10.70 -13.45 -9.95
CA LEU A 73 11.18 -14.82 -9.76
C LEU A 73 11.32 -15.58 -11.08
N ARG A 74 10.34 -15.43 -11.98
CA ARG A 74 10.35 -16.11 -13.28
C ARG A 74 11.43 -15.59 -14.23
N ILE A 75 11.72 -14.28 -14.18
CA ILE A 75 12.65 -13.59 -15.10
C ILE A 75 14.09 -13.63 -14.57
N VAL A 76 14.27 -13.33 -13.28
CA VAL A 76 15.59 -13.15 -12.66
C VAL A 76 16.02 -14.41 -11.91
N GLY A 77 15.07 -15.13 -11.32
CA GLY A 77 15.31 -16.33 -10.51
C GLY A 77 15.14 -16.10 -9.01
N ASP A 78 15.37 -17.17 -8.26
CA ASP A 78 15.25 -17.16 -6.79
C ASP A 78 16.18 -16.14 -6.16
N ALA A 79 15.74 -15.59 -5.01
CA ALA A 79 16.46 -14.58 -4.26
C ALA A 79 16.83 -13.32 -5.07
N TYR A 80 16.06 -12.99 -6.11
CA TYR A 80 16.33 -11.81 -6.95
C TYR A 80 16.45 -10.53 -6.11
N TRP A 81 15.66 -10.37 -5.04
CA TRP A 81 15.69 -9.18 -4.18
C TRP A 81 17.02 -9.00 -3.42
N ILE A 82 17.81 -10.07 -3.25
CA ILE A 82 19.16 -9.98 -2.65
C ILE A 82 20.17 -9.49 -3.69
N HIS A 83 20.08 -10.01 -4.91
CA HIS A 83 21.07 -9.74 -5.97
C HIS A 83 20.73 -8.53 -6.84
N ARG A 84 19.44 -8.17 -6.87
CA ARG A 84 18.82 -7.07 -7.63
C ARG A 84 17.84 -6.32 -6.70
N PRO A 85 18.35 -5.67 -5.63
CA PRO A 85 17.51 -4.98 -4.65
C PRO A 85 16.66 -3.87 -5.26
N GLU A 86 17.06 -3.32 -6.41
CA GLU A 86 16.29 -2.34 -7.16
C GLU A 86 14.99 -2.90 -7.76
N LEU A 87 14.81 -4.22 -7.78
CA LEU A 87 13.59 -4.91 -8.23
C LEU A 87 12.72 -5.39 -7.06
N ALA A 88 13.15 -5.18 -5.81
CA ALA A 88 12.41 -5.66 -4.63
C ALA A 88 11.01 -5.03 -4.52
N GLU A 89 10.85 -3.79 -4.98
CA GLU A 89 9.57 -3.11 -5.12
C GLU A 89 9.21 -2.97 -6.62
N ALA A 90 7.92 -3.05 -6.94
CA ALA A 90 7.47 -2.79 -8.29
C ALA A 90 7.62 -1.28 -8.61
N PRO A 91 8.03 -0.93 -9.84
CA PRO A 91 8.19 0.46 -10.22
C PRO A 91 6.82 1.11 -10.48
N PRO A 92 6.71 2.44 -10.42
CA PRO A 92 5.44 3.16 -10.56
C PRO A 92 4.65 2.81 -11.83
N GLU A 93 5.32 2.46 -12.92
CA GLU A 93 4.68 2.08 -14.19
C GLU A 93 3.85 0.80 -14.06
N TYR A 94 4.24 -0.13 -13.17
CA TYR A 94 3.48 -1.34 -12.89
C TYR A 94 2.13 -0.99 -12.25
N TYR A 95 2.14 -0.14 -11.22
CA TYR A 95 0.91 0.29 -10.57
C TYR A 95 0.06 1.22 -11.45
N ALA A 96 0.68 2.02 -12.32
CA ALA A 96 -0.04 2.82 -13.29
C ALA A 96 -0.79 1.94 -14.30
N GLU A 97 -0.21 0.82 -14.71
CA GLU A 97 -0.86 -0.16 -15.59
C GLU A 97 -2.05 -0.84 -14.90
N ASP A 98 -1.90 -1.24 -13.64
CA ASP A 98 -3.00 -1.79 -12.83
C ASP A 98 -4.16 -0.79 -12.70
N HIS A 99 -3.83 0.45 -12.32
CA HIS A 99 -4.81 1.53 -12.23
C HIS A 99 -5.49 1.82 -13.57
N ALA A 100 -4.76 1.84 -14.69
CA ALA A 100 -5.34 2.06 -16.01
C ALA A 100 -6.41 1.00 -16.36
N ARG A 101 -6.20 -0.25 -15.91
CA ARG A 101 -7.15 -1.34 -16.10
C ARG A 101 -8.43 -1.15 -15.29
N CYS A 102 -8.32 -0.78 -14.01
CA CYS A 102 -9.48 -0.45 -13.18
C CYS A 102 -10.28 0.70 -13.79
N LEU A 103 -9.62 1.79 -14.22
CA LEU A 103 -10.28 2.92 -14.88
C LEU A 103 -10.95 2.53 -16.20
N ALA A 104 -10.34 1.66 -17.01
CA ALA A 104 -10.92 1.17 -18.26
C ALA A 104 -12.22 0.36 -18.03
N ARG A 105 -12.39 -0.22 -16.84
CA ARG A 105 -13.63 -0.88 -16.41
C ARG A 105 -14.67 0.07 -15.80
N GLY A 106 -14.36 1.37 -15.72
CA GLY A 106 -15.25 2.39 -15.13
C GLY A 106 -15.20 2.43 -13.61
N GLU A 107 -14.16 1.86 -13.00
CA GLU A 107 -13.98 1.85 -11.55
C GLU A 107 -13.33 3.15 -11.09
N SER A 108 -13.63 3.55 -9.86
CA SER A 108 -12.94 4.65 -9.20
C SER A 108 -11.68 4.13 -8.51
N ILE A 109 -10.62 4.92 -8.54
CA ILE A 109 -9.42 4.68 -7.76
C ILE A 109 -9.26 5.90 -6.86
N ALA A 110 -9.22 5.68 -5.56
CA ALA A 110 -9.10 6.72 -4.54
C ALA A 110 -7.67 7.31 -4.50
N LEU A 111 -7.16 7.78 -5.64
CA LEU A 111 -5.88 8.47 -5.70
C LEU A 111 -6.11 9.95 -5.42
N LEU A 112 -5.44 10.46 -4.39
CA LEU A 112 -5.31 11.89 -4.18
C LEU A 112 -4.77 12.57 -5.43
N ASP A 113 -5.33 13.74 -5.76
CA ASP A 113 -4.68 14.62 -6.71
C ASP A 113 -3.34 15.13 -6.15
N GLU A 114 -2.54 15.81 -6.99
CA GLU A 114 -1.20 16.20 -6.56
C GLU A 114 -1.22 17.23 -5.42
N ASP A 115 -2.19 18.14 -5.43
CA ASP A 115 -2.29 19.18 -4.40
C ASP A 115 -2.79 18.56 -3.08
N GLU A 116 -3.76 17.65 -3.16
CA GLU A 116 -4.24 16.85 -2.01
C GLU A 116 -3.13 16.00 -1.41
N TYR A 117 -2.36 15.30 -2.25
CA TYR A 117 -1.24 14.46 -1.80
C TYR A 117 -0.13 15.27 -1.14
N LEU A 118 0.30 16.36 -1.77
CA LEU A 118 1.32 17.22 -1.18
C LEU A 118 0.85 17.81 0.15
N GLY A 119 -0.46 18.05 0.28
CA GLY A 119 -1.03 18.53 1.50
C GLY A 119 -1.09 17.51 2.62
N ALA A 120 -1.61 16.32 2.34
CA ALA A 120 -1.59 15.19 3.25
C ALA A 120 -0.15 14.85 3.69
N LEU A 121 0.79 14.83 2.74
CA LEU A 121 2.21 14.59 3.01
C LEU A 121 2.84 15.64 3.93
N ALA A 122 2.56 16.93 3.70
CA ALA A 122 3.04 18.01 4.56
C ALA A 122 2.47 17.90 5.98
N HIS A 123 1.19 17.54 6.09
CA HIS A 123 0.49 17.36 7.36
C HIS A 123 1.02 16.17 8.15
N ALA A 124 1.16 14.99 7.51
CA ALA A 124 1.73 13.80 8.13
C ALA A 124 3.16 14.06 8.65
N ARG A 125 4.01 14.70 7.84
CA ARG A 125 5.38 15.06 8.24
C ARG A 125 5.41 16.02 9.43
N HIS A 126 4.53 17.01 9.43
CA HIS A 126 4.41 17.97 10.53
C HIS A 126 4.03 17.27 11.83
N LEU A 127 2.98 16.45 11.81
CA LEU A 127 2.47 15.77 13.00
C LEU A 127 3.43 14.71 13.54
N PHE A 128 4.09 13.97 12.66
CA PHE A 128 5.15 13.04 13.05
C PHE A 128 6.31 13.78 13.73
N ALA A 129 6.81 14.86 13.13
CA ALA A 129 7.89 15.66 13.71
C ALA A 129 7.48 16.29 15.04
N TRP A 130 6.27 16.84 15.12
CA TRP A 130 5.73 17.40 16.36
C TRP A 130 5.69 16.35 17.47
N THR A 131 5.22 15.14 17.17
CA THR A 131 5.13 14.05 18.15
C THR A 131 6.51 13.64 18.66
N LEU A 132 7.51 13.53 17.77
CA LEU A 132 8.89 13.27 18.18
C LEU A 132 9.46 14.36 19.10
N VAL A 133 9.12 15.62 18.87
CA VAL A 133 9.55 16.74 19.73
C VAL A 133 8.87 16.69 21.09
N GLN A 134 7.55 16.48 21.13
CA GLN A 134 6.78 16.53 22.38
C GLN A 134 6.92 15.28 23.24
N HIS A 135 7.10 14.11 22.63
CA HIS A 135 7.05 12.81 23.31
C HIS A 135 8.35 12.01 23.22
N GLY A 136 9.28 12.38 22.32
CA GLY A 136 10.47 11.58 22.00
C GLY A 136 11.81 12.22 22.33
N ASP A 137 11.84 13.33 23.08
CA ASP A 137 13.05 14.13 23.38
C ASP A 137 13.89 14.44 22.12
N CYS A 138 13.25 14.57 20.97
CA CYS A 138 13.91 14.79 19.69
C CYS A 138 14.05 16.30 19.43
N ALA A 139 15.24 16.74 19.02
CA ALA A 139 15.44 18.12 18.59
C ALA A 139 14.58 18.43 17.34
N PRO A 140 14.01 19.63 17.19
CA PRO A 140 13.11 19.97 16.09
C PRO A 140 13.68 19.71 14.69
N ASP A 141 14.95 20.03 14.45
CA ASP A 141 15.59 19.81 13.14
C ASP A 141 15.75 18.32 12.84
N ARG A 142 16.14 17.53 13.84
CA ARG A 142 16.24 16.07 13.70
C ARG A 142 14.86 15.43 13.50
N ALA A 143 13.82 15.95 14.16
CA ALA A 143 12.45 15.47 13.99
C ALA A 143 11.95 15.70 12.54
N ARG A 144 12.30 16.85 11.94
CA ARG A 144 11.98 17.14 10.53
C ARG A 144 12.71 16.23 9.56
N GLU A 145 14.00 15.97 9.78
CA GLU A 145 14.77 15.01 8.97
C GLU A 145 14.12 13.62 9.01
N ARG A 146 13.79 13.14 10.21
CA ARG A 146 13.12 11.84 10.37
C ARG A 146 11.74 11.80 9.72
N ALA A 147 11.00 12.91 9.71
CA ALA A 147 9.72 12.99 9.01
C ALA A 147 9.89 12.85 7.49
N LEU A 148 10.96 13.41 6.91
CA LEU A 148 11.28 13.25 5.48
C LEU A 148 11.67 11.81 5.14
N GLU A 149 12.40 11.14 6.04
CA GLU A 149 12.79 9.73 5.92
C GLU A 149 11.56 8.80 6.02
N GLN A 150 10.67 9.04 6.99
CA GLN A 150 9.46 8.23 7.22
C GLN A 150 8.42 8.41 6.11
N TYR A 151 8.18 9.66 5.70
CA TYR A 151 7.22 10.00 4.65
C TYR A 151 7.95 10.58 3.45
N PRO A 152 8.63 9.77 2.62
CA PRO A 152 9.25 10.26 1.39
C PRO A 152 8.18 10.67 0.37
N TYR A 153 8.52 11.58 -0.53
CA TYR A 153 7.65 11.88 -1.66
C TYR A 153 7.53 10.64 -2.56
N ARG A 154 6.30 10.30 -2.95
CA ARG A 154 5.99 9.20 -3.85
C ARG A 154 5.28 9.73 -5.09
N VAL A 155 5.66 9.25 -6.26
CA VAL A 155 5.01 9.64 -7.52
C VAL A 155 3.58 9.10 -7.61
N ARG A 156 2.77 9.69 -8.50
CA ARG A 156 1.40 9.23 -8.76
C ARG A 156 1.39 7.73 -9.09
N HIS A 157 0.38 7.01 -8.59
CA HIS A 157 0.20 5.55 -8.67
C HIS A 157 1.09 4.71 -7.75
N HIS A 158 2.07 5.28 -7.06
CA HIS A 158 2.84 4.52 -6.09
C HIS A 158 1.94 4.14 -4.88
N PRO A 159 1.90 2.87 -4.43
CA PRO A 159 1.00 2.42 -3.36
C PRO A 159 1.28 3.12 -2.02
N GLY A 160 2.55 3.45 -1.74
CA GLY A 160 2.92 4.27 -0.59
C GLY A 160 2.31 5.70 -0.55
N ARG A 161 1.55 6.14 -1.56
CA ARG A 161 0.75 7.37 -1.45
C ARG A 161 -0.43 7.23 -0.48
N PHE A 162 -0.96 6.02 -0.24
CA PHE A 162 -2.09 5.82 0.66
C PHE A 162 -1.73 5.97 2.16
N ALA A 163 -0.43 6.07 2.48
CA ALA A 163 0.07 6.12 3.85
C ALA A 163 0.07 7.53 4.48
N VAL A 164 -0.54 8.55 3.85
CA VAL A 164 -0.54 9.93 4.35
C VAL A 164 -1.93 10.48 4.65
N ASP A 165 -2.98 9.69 4.42
CA ASP A 165 -4.36 10.20 4.39
C ASP A 165 -4.96 10.34 5.79
N ASP A 166 -4.57 9.49 6.75
CA ASP A 166 -5.02 9.58 8.14
C ASP A 166 -3.97 10.27 9.02
N ALA A 167 -4.35 11.41 9.60
CA ALA A 167 -3.53 12.12 10.58
C ALA A 167 -3.18 11.25 11.79
N ARG A 168 -3.96 10.22 12.14
CA ARG A 168 -3.63 9.29 13.22
C ARG A 168 -2.40 8.44 12.90
N ASP A 169 -2.14 8.09 11.64
CA ASP A 169 -1.00 7.25 11.27
C ASP A 169 0.33 7.90 11.63
N ALA A 170 0.43 9.23 11.47
CA ALA A 170 1.60 9.99 11.90
C ALA A 170 1.89 9.91 13.41
N TRP A 171 0.85 9.80 14.24
CA TRP A 171 1.00 9.55 15.68
C TRP A 171 1.48 8.13 15.94
N VAL A 172 0.86 7.14 15.32
CA VAL A 172 1.20 5.72 15.48
C VAL A 172 2.65 5.48 15.09
N ASP A 173 3.07 5.97 13.92
CA ASP A 173 4.44 5.83 13.42
C ASP A 173 5.45 6.52 14.34
N ALA A 174 5.14 7.72 14.85
CA ALA A 174 6.03 8.42 15.77
C ALA A 174 6.14 7.70 17.12
N MET A 175 5.03 7.21 17.67
CA MET A 175 5.02 6.47 18.94
C MET A 175 5.73 5.12 18.82
N LEU A 176 5.60 4.44 17.68
CA LEU A 176 6.41 3.25 17.34
C LEU A 176 7.89 3.59 17.25
N ALA A 177 8.24 4.72 16.65
CA ALA A 177 9.61 5.21 16.57
C ALA A 177 10.22 5.54 17.95
N ILE A 178 9.40 6.00 18.91
CA ILE A 178 9.84 6.36 20.27
C ILE A 178 9.92 5.12 21.17
N HIS A 179 8.88 4.28 21.16
CA HIS A 179 8.69 3.20 22.15
C HIS A 179 8.89 1.79 21.59
N GLN A 180 9.06 1.64 20.27
CA GLN A 180 9.27 0.37 19.59
C GLN A 180 8.24 -0.70 20.00
N GLY A 181 8.68 -1.89 20.40
CA GLY A 181 7.82 -3.02 20.76
C GLY A 181 6.95 -2.80 22.00
N GLU A 182 7.22 -1.79 22.82
CA GLU A 182 6.38 -1.46 23.99
C GLU A 182 5.07 -0.77 23.58
N TYR A 183 5.03 -0.13 22.40
CA TYR A 183 3.82 0.53 21.91
C TYR A 183 2.61 -0.40 21.86
N TRP A 184 2.80 -1.60 21.32
CA TRP A 184 1.71 -2.56 21.16
C TRP A 184 1.16 -3.09 22.49
N ARG A 185 1.95 -3.02 23.56
CA ARG A 185 1.59 -3.49 24.91
C ARG A 185 0.77 -2.47 25.68
N ARG A 186 0.70 -1.22 25.21
CA ARG A 186 0.02 -0.11 25.88
C ARG A 186 -1.08 0.47 25.01
N PRO A 187 -2.31 -0.06 25.10
CA PRO A 187 -3.42 0.41 24.29
C PRO A 187 -3.75 1.89 24.50
N GLU A 188 -3.43 2.45 25.67
CA GLU A 188 -3.61 3.88 25.97
C GLU A 188 -2.76 4.81 25.09
N TRP A 189 -1.68 4.32 24.50
CA TRP A 189 -0.84 5.11 23.58
C TRP A 189 -1.37 5.15 22.15
N ARG A 190 -2.42 4.37 21.83
CA ARG A 190 -3.00 4.32 20.49
C ARG A 190 -3.86 5.54 20.18
N GLU A 191 -4.40 6.19 21.21
CA GLU A 191 -5.21 7.39 21.04
C GLU A 191 -4.34 8.65 21.20
N PRO A 192 -4.25 9.52 20.18
CA PRO A 192 -3.51 10.77 20.30
C PRO A 192 -4.16 11.71 21.33
N PRO A 193 -3.37 12.45 22.13
CA PRO A 193 -3.90 13.39 23.10
C PRO A 193 -4.59 14.58 22.40
N GLN A 194 -5.44 15.32 23.13
CA GLN A 194 -6.13 16.50 22.58
C GLN A 194 -5.17 17.55 21.99
N ALA A 195 -3.98 17.71 22.57
CA ALA A 195 -2.95 18.62 22.05
C ALA A 195 -2.51 18.26 20.63
N TYR A 196 -2.45 16.96 20.30
CA TYR A 196 -2.13 16.49 18.95
C TYR A 196 -3.20 16.91 17.95
N TRP A 197 -4.47 16.74 18.31
CA TRP A 197 -5.58 17.14 17.45
C TRP A 197 -5.68 18.67 17.29
N ALA A 198 -5.37 19.42 18.34
CA ALA A 198 -5.29 20.88 18.26
C ALA A 198 -4.17 21.34 17.31
N GLU A 199 -3.00 20.69 17.36
CA GLU A 199 -1.90 20.95 16.43
C GLU A 199 -2.27 20.60 14.99
N SER A 200 -2.92 19.45 14.78
CA SER A 200 -3.41 19.00 13.47
C SER A 200 -4.34 20.04 12.84
N GLN A 201 -5.31 20.54 13.60
CA GLN A 201 -6.25 21.58 13.15
C GLN A 201 -5.55 22.92 12.90
N ALA A 202 -4.60 23.30 13.76
CA ALA A 202 -3.84 24.54 13.60
C ALA A 202 -3.00 24.51 12.31
N PHE A 203 -2.32 23.40 12.03
CA PHE A 203 -1.55 23.22 10.80
C PHE A 203 -2.44 23.27 9.56
N ALA A 204 -3.55 22.51 9.57
CA ALA A 204 -4.52 22.49 8.46
C ALA A 204 -5.11 23.87 8.18
N SER A 205 -5.34 24.68 9.23
CA SER A 205 -5.93 26.01 9.10
C SER A 205 -4.91 27.09 8.73
N ALA A 206 -3.64 26.89 9.06
CA ALA A 206 -2.55 27.84 8.77
C ALA A 206 -1.94 27.63 7.37
N GLY A 207 -1.99 26.40 6.85
CA GLY A 207 -1.49 26.06 5.53
C GLY A 207 -2.45 26.45 4.42
N ALA A 208 -1.93 26.97 3.30
CA ALA A 208 -2.64 26.99 2.01
C ALA A 208 -2.67 25.57 1.39
N VAL A 209 -2.95 24.58 2.23
CA VAL A 209 -2.72 23.17 1.96
C VAL A 209 -4.08 22.49 1.87
N ARG A 210 -4.36 21.86 0.72
CA ARG A 210 -5.60 21.12 0.52
C ARG A 210 -5.43 19.74 1.13
N LEU A 211 -6.17 19.46 2.20
CA LEU A 211 -6.29 18.10 2.72
C LEU A 211 -7.38 17.34 1.95
N PRO A 212 -7.27 16.00 1.82
CA PRO A 212 -8.37 15.20 1.34
C PRO A 212 -9.63 15.46 2.16
N ALA A 213 -10.78 15.46 1.49
CA ALA A 213 -12.06 15.54 2.19
C ALA A 213 -12.20 14.30 3.08
N ALA A 214 -12.58 14.48 4.34
CA ALA A 214 -12.96 13.36 5.19
C ALA A 214 -14.18 12.67 4.55
N GLU A 215 -14.03 11.42 4.11
CA GLU A 215 -15.17 10.61 3.71
C GLU A 215 -16.13 10.52 4.90
N SER A 216 -17.40 10.85 4.64
CA SER A 216 -18.47 11.02 5.64
C SER A 216 -19.16 9.71 5.97
#